data_AF-A0A3P1YEV1-F1
#
_entry.id   AF-A0A3P1YEV1-F1
#
_cell.length_a   1.000
_cell.length_b   1.000
_cell.length_c   1.000
_cell.angle_alpha   90.00
_cell.angle_beta   90.00
_cell.angle_gamma   90.00
#
_symmetry.space_group_name_H-M   'P 1'
#
loop_
_entity.id
_entity.type
_entity.pdbx_description
1 polymer ?
#
loop_
_entity_poly.entity_id
_entity_poly.type
_entity_poly.pdbx_seq_one_letter_code
_entity_poly.pdbx_strand_id
1 'polypeptide(L)'
;MSAALQYFEENLPHRPYHTDDLAFGLRISGKGRALLARYIQQNQPHAQFWLVFDVDREGAAIDWSDRNAPAPNITVKNPVNGHAHLLYALNIAVRTAPDASVKALKYAAAVERSLCEKLCADVNY
;
A
#
# COMPACT_ATOMS: atom_id res chain seq x y z
N MET A 1 0.61 13.62 -14.17
CA MET A 1 0.49 12.59 -13.11
C MET A 1 0.58 13.28 -11.77
N SER A 2 -0.14 12.85 -10.73
CA SER A 2 0.01 13.46 -9.39
C SER A 2 1.38 13.09 -8.81
N ALA A 3 1.92 13.92 -7.91
CA ALA A 3 3.21 13.66 -7.27
C ALA A 3 3.24 12.31 -6.51
N ALA A 4 2.11 11.92 -5.90
CA ALA A 4 1.99 10.64 -5.21
C ALA A 4 2.06 9.44 -6.17
N LEU A 5 1.39 9.50 -7.33
CA LEU A 5 1.43 8.43 -8.33
C LEU A 5 2.82 8.30 -8.96
N GLN A 6 3.51 9.42 -9.18
CA GLN A 6 4.90 9.41 -9.62
C GLN A 6 5.82 8.75 -8.58
N TYR A 7 5.69 9.14 -7.30
CA TYR A 7 6.44 8.52 -6.21
C TYR A 7 6.16 7.01 -6.09
N PHE A 8 4.93 6.58 -6.37
CA PHE A 8 4.57 5.17 -6.37
C PHE A 8 5.34 4.40 -7.45
N GLU A 9 5.27 4.86 -8.70
CA GLU A 9 5.94 4.22 -9.83
C GLU A 9 7.48 4.19 -9.70
N GLU A 10 8.07 5.29 -9.23
CA GLU A 10 9.52 5.40 -9.01
C GLU A 10 10.02 4.35 -8.00
N ASN A 11 9.24 4.10 -6.94
CA ASN A 11 9.63 3.22 -5.85
C ASN A 11 9.14 1.77 -5.97
N LEU A 12 8.40 1.42 -7.04
CA LEU A 12 8.06 0.04 -7.34
C LEU A 12 9.30 -0.86 -7.48
N PRO A 13 9.18 -2.16 -7.14
CA PRO A 13 10.18 -3.16 -7.52
C PRO A 13 10.58 -3.06 -8.98
N HIS A 14 11.84 -3.37 -9.29
CA HIS A 14 12.29 -3.41 -10.69
C HIS A 14 11.49 -4.45 -11.50
N ARG A 15 11.18 -5.58 -10.85
CA ARG A 15 10.31 -6.63 -11.38
C ARG A 15 9.24 -7.01 -10.36
N PRO A 16 8.14 -6.24 -10.24
CA PRO A 16 7.14 -6.51 -9.22
C PRO A 16 6.32 -7.76 -9.56
N TYR A 17 5.83 -8.42 -8.51
CA TYR A 17 4.74 -9.37 -8.68
C TYR A 17 3.48 -8.62 -9.12
N HIS A 18 2.68 -9.22 -10.01
CA HIS A 18 1.43 -8.66 -10.46
C HIS A 18 0.47 -9.74 -10.99
N THR A 19 -0.83 -9.44 -11.00
CA THR A 19 -1.85 -10.26 -11.66
C THR A 19 -3.13 -9.46 -11.89
N ASP A 20 -3.98 -9.91 -12.80
CA ASP A 20 -5.35 -9.39 -12.94
C ASP A 20 -6.35 -10.20 -12.11
N ASP A 21 -5.99 -11.43 -11.75
CA ASP A 21 -6.81 -12.38 -11.03
C ASP A 21 -5.92 -13.32 -10.20
N LEU A 22 -6.11 -13.28 -8.88
CA LEU A 22 -5.35 -14.08 -7.91
C LEU A 22 -5.57 -15.58 -8.11
N ALA A 23 -6.69 -16.03 -8.70
CA ALA A 23 -6.97 -17.45 -8.96
C ALA A 23 -5.99 -18.07 -9.96
N PHE A 24 -5.36 -17.27 -10.83
CA PHE A 24 -4.36 -17.72 -11.79
C PHE A 24 -2.91 -17.51 -11.31
N GLY A 25 -2.73 -17.12 -10.04
CA GLY A 25 -1.43 -16.90 -9.42
C GLY A 25 -0.76 -15.57 -9.83
N LEU A 26 0.43 -15.35 -9.28
CA LEU A 26 1.23 -14.13 -9.50
C LEU A 26 2.23 -14.31 -10.64
N ARG A 27 2.48 -13.24 -11.40
CA ARG A 27 3.50 -13.16 -12.45
C ARG A 27 4.55 -12.11 -12.09
N ILE A 28 5.76 -12.24 -12.64
CA ILE A 28 6.87 -11.29 -12.45
C ILE A 28 7.28 -10.69 -13.80
N SER A 29 7.04 -9.40 -14.00
CA SER A 29 7.41 -8.67 -15.23
C SER A 29 8.08 -7.33 -14.91
N GLY A 30 8.46 -6.54 -15.92
CA GLY A 30 8.99 -5.19 -15.68
C GLY A 30 7.87 -4.19 -15.32
N LYS A 31 8.23 -3.09 -14.63
CA LYS A 31 7.29 -2.08 -14.12
C LYS A 31 6.20 -1.67 -15.12
N GLY A 32 6.58 -1.35 -16.36
CA GLY A 32 5.64 -0.87 -17.38
C GLY A 32 4.50 -1.84 -17.69
N ARG A 33 4.75 -3.17 -17.67
CA ARG A 33 3.68 -4.16 -17.86
C ARG A 33 2.91 -4.44 -16.57
N ALA A 34 3.60 -4.45 -15.43
CA ALA A 34 2.97 -4.71 -14.14
C ALA A 34 2.00 -3.60 -13.71
N LEU A 35 2.29 -2.33 -14.04
CA LEU A 35 1.44 -1.18 -13.75
C LEU A 35 0.06 -1.23 -14.41
N LEU A 36 -0.09 -2.04 -15.47
CA LEU A 36 -1.35 -2.24 -16.17
C LEU A 36 -2.24 -3.31 -15.50
N ALA A 37 -1.72 -4.02 -14.49
CA ALA A 37 -2.42 -5.11 -13.84
C ALA A 37 -3.32 -4.62 -12.70
N ARG A 38 -4.38 -5.38 -12.42
CA ARG A 38 -5.31 -5.08 -11.30
C ARG A 38 -4.63 -5.14 -9.92
N TYR A 39 -3.70 -6.07 -9.74
CA TYR A 39 -2.93 -6.27 -8.52
C TYR A 39 -1.45 -6.15 -8.83
N ILE A 40 -0.71 -5.42 -7.99
CA ILE A 40 0.72 -5.20 -8.13
C ILE A 40 1.39 -5.13 -6.75
N GLN A 41 2.60 -5.66 -6.65
CA GLN A 41 3.46 -5.48 -5.48
C GLN A 41 3.90 -4.02 -5.37
N GLN A 42 3.44 -3.35 -4.33
CA GLN A 42 3.65 -1.93 -4.06
C GLN A 42 5.04 -1.58 -3.52
N ASN A 43 5.67 -2.47 -2.74
CA ASN A 43 6.92 -2.20 -2.02
C ASN A 43 8.07 -3.07 -2.51
N GLN A 44 9.29 -2.57 -2.39
CA GLN A 44 10.50 -3.34 -2.63
C GLN A 44 10.60 -4.50 -1.63
N PRO A 45 11.19 -5.65 -2.00
CA PRO A 45 11.44 -6.75 -1.07
C PRO A 45 12.27 -6.36 0.17
N HIS A 46 13.10 -5.32 0.04
CA HIS A 46 14.04 -4.86 1.07
C HIS A 46 13.73 -3.48 1.64
N ALA A 47 12.63 -2.84 1.22
CA ALA A 47 12.27 -1.50 1.68
C ALA A 47 10.75 -1.23 1.56
N GLN A 48 10.17 -0.77 2.66
CA GLN A 48 8.78 -0.32 2.75
C GLN A 48 8.74 1.18 2.47
N PHE A 49 8.12 1.56 1.34
CA PHE A 49 7.85 2.95 0.95
C PHE A 49 6.40 3.34 1.23
N TRP A 50 5.52 2.35 1.29
CA TRP A 50 4.08 2.52 1.44
C TRP A 50 3.55 1.69 2.60
N LEU A 51 2.77 2.31 3.47
CA LEU A 51 1.83 1.60 4.34
C LEU A 51 0.51 1.50 3.58
N VAL A 52 -0.06 0.30 3.49
CA VAL A 52 -1.27 0.04 2.72
C VAL A 52 -2.29 -0.62 3.64
N PHE A 53 -3.50 -0.06 3.64
CA PHE A 53 -4.60 -0.54 4.48
C PHE A 53 -5.78 -0.89 3.59
N ASP A 54 -6.24 -2.14 3.67
CA ASP A 54 -7.48 -2.55 3.02
C ASP A 54 -8.66 -2.31 3.95
N VAL A 55 -9.70 -1.75 3.37
CA VAL A 55 -10.82 -1.17 4.10
C VAL A 55 -12.10 -1.68 3.46
N ASP A 56 -12.65 -2.72 4.08
CA ASP A 56 -13.79 -3.48 3.58
C ASP A 56 -15.14 -2.91 4.00
N ARG A 57 -15.46 -1.74 3.47
CA ARG A 57 -16.78 -1.11 3.64
C ARG A 57 -17.08 -0.12 2.54
N GLU A 58 -18.36 0.17 2.35
CA GLU A 58 -18.80 1.21 1.44
C GLU A 58 -18.30 2.59 1.91
N GLY A 59 -17.84 3.43 0.98
CA GLY A 59 -17.30 4.76 1.30
C GLY A 59 -15.84 4.78 1.79
N ALA A 60 -15.18 3.62 1.87
CA ALA A 60 -13.80 3.47 2.37
C ALA A 60 -12.77 4.43 1.75
N ALA A 61 -12.98 4.87 0.50
CA ALA A 61 -12.08 5.79 -0.17
C ALA A 61 -12.00 7.19 0.47
N ILE A 62 -13.00 7.61 1.25
CA ILE A 62 -13.08 8.98 1.82
C ILE A 62 -13.34 9.01 3.33
N ASP A 63 -13.76 7.89 3.92
CA ASP A 63 -14.21 7.85 5.31
C ASP A 63 -13.07 7.99 6.34
N TRP A 64 -11.82 8.00 5.90
CA TRP A 64 -10.67 8.42 6.72
C TRP A 64 -10.88 9.82 7.30
N SER A 65 -11.59 10.70 6.58
CA SER A 65 -11.92 12.05 7.02
C SER A 65 -12.85 12.04 8.24
N ASP A 66 -13.95 11.28 8.17
CA ASP A 66 -14.92 11.15 9.27
C ASP A 66 -14.31 10.50 10.51
N ARG A 67 -13.29 9.65 10.30
CA ARG A 67 -12.50 9.01 11.36
C ARG A 67 -11.39 9.90 11.92
N ASN A 68 -11.27 11.12 11.40
CA ASN A 68 -10.20 12.06 11.74
C ASN A 68 -8.80 11.42 11.59
N ALA A 69 -8.64 10.51 10.62
CA ALA A 69 -7.37 9.92 10.24
C ALA A 69 -6.61 10.87 9.32
N PRO A 70 -5.28 10.77 9.24
CA PRO A 70 -4.51 11.51 8.24
C PRO A 70 -5.04 11.22 6.84
N ALA A 71 -4.96 12.21 5.95
CA ALA A 71 -5.32 12.00 4.55
C ALA A 71 -4.32 11.01 3.89
N PRO A 72 -4.79 9.95 3.22
CA PRO A 72 -3.93 9.07 2.44
C PRO A 72 -3.38 9.80 1.22
N ASN A 73 -2.21 9.38 0.74
CA ASN A 73 -1.61 9.92 -0.48
C ASN A 73 -2.29 9.40 -1.74
N ILE A 74 -2.76 8.14 -1.71
CA ILE A 74 -3.51 7.50 -2.80
C ILE A 74 -4.65 6.69 -2.20
N THR A 75 -5.81 6.74 -2.84
CA THR A 75 -6.97 5.89 -2.53
C THR A 75 -7.35 5.09 -3.77
N VAL A 76 -7.37 3.76 -3.66
CA VAL A 76 -7.76 2.87 -4.77
C VAL A 76 -9.09 2.22 -4.40
N LYS A 77 -10.16 2.61 -5.08
CA LYS A 77 -11.52 2.15 -4.79
C LYS A 77 -11.95 1.06 -5.75
N ASN A 78 -12.53 -0.01 -5.22
CA ASN A 78 -13.30 -0.95 -6.02
C ASN A 78 -14.64 -0.29 -6.41
N PRO A 79 -14.91 -0.06 -7.71
CA PRO A 79 -16.12 0.64 -8.15
C PRO A 79 -17.42 -0.14 -7.88
N VAL A 80 -17.34 -1.46 -7.62
CA VAL A 80 -18.52 -2.32 -7.45
C VAL A 80 -19.05 -2.28 -6.02
N ASN A 81 -18.20 -2.47 -5.01
CA ASN A 81 -18.61 -2.57 -3.61
C ASN A 81 -18.17 -1.36 -2.75
N GLY A 82 -17.40 -0.43 -3.31
CA GLY A 82 -16.95 0.77 -2.60
C GLY A 82 -15.82 0.55 -1.59
N HIS A 83 -15.33 -0.68 -1.42
CA HIS A 83 -14.15 -1.00 -0.61
C HIS A 83 -12.93 -0.30 -1.22
N ALA A 84 -11.93 -0.01 -0.39
CA ALA A 84 -10.77 0.72 -0.87
C ALA A 84 -9.48 0.35 -0.15
N HIS A 85 -8.40 0.43 -0.90
CA HIS A 85 -7.06 0.48 -0.34
C HIS A 85 -6.64 1.93 -0.13
N LEU A 86 -6.14 2.23 1.08
CA LEU A 86 -5.60 3.53 1.45
C LEU A 86 -4.07 3.43 1.58
N LEU A 87 -3.35 4.21 0.78
CA LEU A 87 -1.89 4.17 0.71
C LEU A 87 -1.29 5.44 1.32
N TYR A 88 -0.39 5.24 2.28
CA TYR A 88 0.36 6.30 2.96
C TYR A 88 1.83 6.18 2.60
N ALA A 89 2.38 7.22 1.98
CA ALA A 89 3.77 7.27 1.56
C ALA A 89 4.68 7.61 2.74
N LEU A 90 5.77 6.88 2.87
CA LEU A 90 6.87 7.22 3.77
C LEU A 90 7.87 8.09 3.01
N ASN A 91 8.18 9.27 3.55
CA ASN A 91 9.19 10.17 2.98
C ASN A 91 10.59 9.54 2.98
N ILE A 92 10.87 8.69 3.98
CA ILE A 92 12.08 7.89 4.07
C ILE A 92 11.63 6.44 4.23
N ALA A 93 12.05 5.57 3.30
CA ALA A 93 11.69 4.17 3.35
C ALA A 93 12.24 3.47 4.58
N VAL A 94 11.47 2.54 5.13
CA VAL A 94 11.91 1.67 6.21
C VAL A 94 12.58 0.45 5.59
N ARG A 95 13.86 0.23 5.89
CA ARG A 95 14.59 -0.96 5.43
C ARG A 95 13.99 -2.22 6.07
N THR A 96 13.74 -3.25 5.27
CA THR A 96 13.16 -4.54 5.71
C THR A 96 14.09 -5.74 5.45
N ALA A 97 15.28 -5.50 4.93
CA ALA A 97 16.33 -6.51 4.78
C ALA A 97 16.93 -6.93 6.15
N PRO A 98 17.70 -8.04 6.22
CA PRO A 98 18.24 -8.57 7.48
C PRO A 98 19.12 -7.60 8.30
N ASP A 99 19.71 -6.61 7.64
CA ASP A 99 20.53 -5.55 8.23
C ASP A 99 19.73 -4.29 8.62
N ALA A 100 18.40 -4.40 8.66
CA ALA A 100 17.51 -3.31 9.05
C ALA A 100 17.69 -2.91 10.53
N SER A 101 17.44 -1.63 10.81
CA SER A 101 17.36 -1.13 12.18
C SER A 101 16.11 -1.68 12.87
N VAL A 102 16.31 -2.50 13.91
CA VAL A 102 15.23 -3.04 14.75
C VAL A 102 14.36 -1.92 15.34
N LYS A 103 14.96 -0.78 15.71
CA LYS A 103 14.22 0.37 16.25
C LYS A 103 13.31 0.99 15.19
N ALA A 104 13.79 1.15 13.97
CA ALA A 104 13.00 1.70 12.87
C ALA A 104 11.84 0.76 12.51
N LEU A 105 12.10 -0.55 12.41
CA LEU A 105 11.07 -1.56 12.16
C LEU A 105 9.97 -1.55 13.23
N LYS A 106 10.35 -1.54 14.51
CA LYS A 106 9.38 -1.48 15.63
C LYS A 106 8.54 -0.20 15.60
N TYR A 107 9.16 0.93 15.26
CA TYR A 107 8.44 2.19 15.17
C TYR A 107 7.46 2.20 13.99
N ALA A 108 7.89 1.73 12.81
CA ALA A 108 7.05 1.60 11.63
C ALA A 108 5.83 0.70 11.91
N ALA A 109 6.06 -0.47 12.51
CA ALA A 109 5.00 -1.39 12.90
C ALA A 109 4.02 -0.78 13.93
N ALA A 110 4.51 0.02 14.88
CA ALA A 110 3.64 0.71 15.84
C ALA A 110 2.74 1.76 15.16
N VAL A 111 3.29 2.52 14.21
CA VAL A 111 2.53 3.49 13.40
C VAL A 111 1.50 2.78 12.52
N GLU A 112 1.92 1.74 11.81
CA GLU A 112 1.05 0.92 10.96
C GLU A 112 -0.10 0.34 11.76
N ARG A 113 0.19 -0.26 12.93
CA ARG A 113 -0.83 -0.82 13.81
C ARG A 113 -1.82 0.24 14.31
N SER A 114 -1.33 1.38 14.78
CA SER A 114 -2.18 2.46 15.27
C SER A 114 -3.08 3.03 14.17
N LEU A 115 -2.57 3.14 12.95
CA LEU A 115 -3.34 3.63 11.81
C LEU A 115 -4.35 2.57 11.29
N CYS A 116 -3.97 1.29 11.27
CA CYS A 116 -4.88 0.17 11.00
C CYS A 116 -6.08 0.18 11.95
N GLU A 117 -5.84 0.32 13.26
CA GLU A 117 -6.91 0.42 14.28
C GLU A 117 -7.78 1.65 14.05
N LYS A 118 -7.18 2.82 13.81
CA LYS A 118 -7.90 4.08 13.59
C LYS A 118 -8.78 4.04 12.33
N LEU A 119 -8.30 3.40 11.27
CA LEU A 119 -9.04 3.22 10.03
C LEU A 119 -10.04 2.06 10.10
N CYS A 120 -10.00 1.24 11.16
CA CYS A 120 -10.66 -0.06 11.22
C CYS A 120 -10.43 -0.86 9.93
N ALA A 121 -9.18 -0.91 9.50
CA ALA A 121 -8.73 -1.68 8.35
C ALA A 121 -8.65 -3.17 8.69
N ASP A 122 -8.58 -4.03 7.67
CA ASP A 122 -8.31 -5.45 7.91
C ASP A 122 -6.94 -5.63 8.58
N VAL A 123 -6.91 -6.41 9.64
CA VAL A 123 -5.72 -6.71 10.45
C VAL A 123 -4.88 -7.84 9.86
N ASN A 124 -5.44 -8.60 8.91
CA ASN A 124 -4.76 -9.72 8.23
C ASN A 124 -4.30 -9.38 6.81
N TYR A 125 -4.44 -8.12 6.41
CA TYR A 125 -3.94 -7.59 5.16
C TYR A 125 -2.41 -7.56 5.14
#